data_AF-A0A937UMM3-F1
#
_entry.id   AF-A0A937UMM3-F1
#
_cell.length_a   1.000
_cell.length_b   1.000
_cell.length_c   1.000
_cell.angle_alpha   90.00
_cell.angle_beta   90.00
_cell.angle_gamma   90.00
#
_symmetry.space_group_name_H-M   'P 1'
#
loop_
_entity.id
_entity.type
_entity.pdbx_description
1 polymer ?
#
loop_
_entity_poly.entity_id
_entity_poly.type
_entity_poly.pdbx_seq_one_letter_code
_entity_poly.pdbx_strand_id
1 'polypeptide(L)'
;MSITDSDLRARLRALPADLPQRAFRPALPDVRAGARRRRARARVAAAAALVVLVTAGVGIPAGVLTGSRDSVVPATSRPASSFGGFSVTWLPDGLTHKANSAAFEQEPYPFAWGPVDASGRPLPMEQVMRLPGRPLSLHARAEPTTFASLFTAEEATNPSSVWVSVTWQPRAVMTVDLMAAEIRNGVNGEAGQIDVTRDAVAGRPALVLRLDTATATATEPGWPAPDPATRHHLALLWVDAAGRVFAVELTGPSSPDLAVAHRVADGIVLGKMPIVAGHTPPIAAPEPVDARTAADVRAVIETVFTAGAPDDRWAVAVQDGSELLAIRAKIAEFHPGLAGSLKGTVDTLSRLDAGTVRARVLLTFDDPALKTVVAIDTVPIDVTVVRAGDGWKVTRVSYCDSVALLGISALSLAC
;
A
#
# COMPACT_ATOMS: atom_id res chain seq x y z
N MET A 1 22.40 -6.89 -29.04
CA MET A 1 23.60 -6.06 -29.34
C MET A 1 23.93 -5.28 -28.08
N SER A 2 24.93 -5.71 -27.31
CA SER A 2 25.32 -5.06 -26.05
C SER A 2 26.38 -3.99 -26.32
N ILE A 3 26.13 -2.76 -25.88
CA ILE A 3 27.12 -1.67 -25.93
C ILE A 3 28.24 -2.01 -24.94
N THR A 4 29.47 -2.03 -25.43
CA THR A 4 30.65 -2.36 -24.63
C THR A 4 31.23 -1.12 -23.95
N ASP A 5 32.01 -1.30 -22.88
CA ASP A 5 32.70 -0.20 -22.18
C ASP A 5 33.65 0.58 -23.12
N SER A 6 34.16 -0.07 -24.17
CA SER A 6 34.92 0.58 -25.25
C SER A 6 34.07 1.55 -26.08
N ASP A 7 32.80 1.23 -26.34
CA ASP A 7 31.90 2.09 -27.12
C ASP A 7 31.55 3.37 -26.35
N LEU A 8 31.42 3.26 -25.03
CA LEU A 8 31.20 4.41 -24.13
C LEU A 8 32.41 5.35 -24.10
N ARG A 9 33.63 4.79 -24.00
CA ARG A 9 34.86 5.60 -24.04
C ARG A 9 35.09 6.26 -25.39
N ALA A 10 34.75 5.58 -26.49
CA ALA A 10 34.84 6.15 -27.83
C ALA A 10 33.87 7.35 -28.00
N ARG A 11 32.64 7.22 -27.48
CA ARG A 11 31.65 8.31 -27.50
C ARG A 11 32.04 9.50 -26.62
N LEU A 12 32.65 9.26 -25.46
CA LEU A 12 33.12 10.34 -24.58
C LEU A 12 34.31 11.12 -25.17
N ARG A 13 35.18 10.46 -25.96
CA ARG A 13 36.26 11.15 -26.69
C ARG A 13 35.78 11.94 -27.90
N ALA A 14 34.59 11.64 -28.42
CA ALA A 14 34.00 12.32 -29.57
C ALA A 14 33.25 13.61 -29.18
N LEU A 15 33.19 13.97 -27.90
CA LEU A 15 32.63 15.25 -27.46
C LEU A 15 33.59 16.40 -27.86
N PRO A 16 33.12 17.40 -28.62
CA PRO A 16 33.94 18.56 -28.99
C PRO A 16 34.41 19.32 -27.74
N ALA A 17 35.67 19.75 -27.73
CA ALA A 17 36.27 20.49 -26.61
C ALA A 17 35.68 21.91 -26.43
N ASP A 18 35.01 22.44 -27.46
CA ASP A 18 34.49 23.81 -27.47
C ASP A 18 32.95 23.82 -27.41
N LEU A 19 32.43 23.80 -26.18
CA LEU A 19 31.05 24.21 -25.91
C LEU A 19 31.00 25.74 -25.77
N PRO A 20 30.05 26.44 -26.42
CA PRO A 20 29.95 27.89 -26.33
C PRO A 20 29.62 28.31 -24.90
N GLN A 21 30.59 28.91 -24.22
CA GLN A 21 30.40 29.56 -22.92
C GLN A 21 29.50 30.78 -23.10
N ARG A 22 28.23 30.67 -22.68
CA ARG A 22 27.36 31.85 -22.52
C ARG A 22 27.85 32.65 -21.32
N ALA A 23 28.42 33.83 -21.58
CA ALA A 23 28.76 34.80 -20.56
C ALA A 23 27.49 35.30 -19.84
N PHE A 24 27.26 34.82 -18.62
CA PHE A 24 26.29 35.43 -17.71
C PHE A 24 26.93 36.64 -17.04
N ARG A 25 26.49 37.83 -17.43
CA ARG A 25 26.83 39.09 -16.75
C ARG A 25 25.79 39.36 -15.64
N PRO A 26 26.18 39.64 -14.39
CA PRO A 26 25.23 39.96 -13.32
C PRO A 26 25.04 41.47 -13.20
N ALA A 27 23.81 41.96 -13.34
CA ALA A 27 23.42 43.28 -12.85
C ALA A 27 21.90 43.39 -12.68
N LEU A 28 21.39 43.20 -11.45
CA LEU A 28 20.08 43.73 -11.02
C LEU A 28 20.07 43.97 -9.49
N PRO A 29 20.07 45.23 -9.01
CA PRO A 29 19.89 45.54 -7.59
C PRO A 29 18.44 45.50 -7.09
N ASP A 30 17.43 45.30 -7.95
CA ASP A 30 16.03 45.65 -7.61
C ASP A 30 15.10 44.51 -7.14
N VAL A 31 15.58 43.27 -7.03
CA VAL A 31 14.71 42.14 -6.63
C VAL A 31 14.32 42.20 -5.14
N ARG A 32 15.15 42.82 -4.28
CA ARG A 32 14.89 42.89 -2.83
C ARG A 32 13.78 43.89 -2.46
N ALA A 33 13.56 44.94 -3.26
CA ALA A 33 12.50 45.92 -3.02
C ALA A 33 11.10 45.37 -3.38
N GLY A 34 10.99 44.59 -4.46
CA GLY A 34 9.74 43.96 -4.89
C GLY A 34 9.21 42.90 -3.91
N ALA A 35 10.11 42.13 -3.29
CA ALA A 35 9.74 41.08 -2.34
C ALA A 35 9.12 41.64 -1.04
N ARG A 36 9.59 42.80 -0.55
CA ARG A 36 9.02 43.44 0.66
C ARG A 36 7.60 43.97 0.42
N ARG A 37 7.34 44.59 -0.74
CA ARG A 37 5.99 45.09 -1.07
C ARG A 37 4.96 43.96 -1.24
N ARG A 38 5.35 42.80 -1.78
CA ARG A 38 4.44 41.64 -1.89
C ARG A 38 4.10 41.04 -0.52
N ARG A 39 5.05 40.98 0.41
CA ARG A 39 4.80 40.51 1.79
C ARG A 39 3.87 41.42 2.59
N ALA A 40 3.96 42.74 2.41
CA ALA A 40 3.03 43.67 3.06
C ALA A 40 1.59 43.51 2.55
N ARG A 41 1.40 43.35 1.23
CA ARG A 41 0.07 43.15 0.63
C ARG A 41 -0.58 41.81 1.01
N ALA A 42 0.22 40.74 1.15
CA ALA A 42 -0.29 39.44 1.58
C ALA A 42 -0.81 39.44 3.03
N ARG A 43 -0.16 40.21 3.93
CA ARG A 43 -0.61 40.31 5.34
C ARG A 43 -1.93 41.06 5.49
N VAL A 44 -2.16 42.09 4.67
CA VAL A 44 -3.43 42.83 4.67
C VAL A 44 -4.57 41.97 4.10
N ALA A 45 -4.31 41.20 3.04
CA ALA A 45 -5.29 40.28 2.47
C ALA A 45 -5.67 39.14 3.44
N ALA A 46 -4.68 38.59 4.19
CA ALA A 46 -4.93 37.56 5.19
C ALA A 46 -5.76 38.09 6.38
N ALA A 47 -5.49 39.32 6.84
CA ALA A 47 -6.28 39.94 7.91
C ALA A 47 -7.73 40.21 7.47
N ALA A 48 -7.94 40.67 6.23
CA ALA A 48 -9.28 40.89 5.70
C ALA A 48 -10.07 39.58 5.56
N ALA A 49 -9.43 38.50 5.09
CA ALA A 49 -10.07 37.18 5.00
C ALA A 49 -10.46 36.61 6.37
N LEU A 50 -9.64 36.84 7.40
CA LEU A 50 -9.94 36.41 8.78
C LEU A 50 -11.15 37.18 9.34
N VAL A 51 -11.24 38.49 9.10
CA VAL A 51 -12.38 39.30 9.54
C VAL A 51 -13.67 38.84 8.86
N VAL A 52 -13.63 38.54 7.55
CA VAL A 52 -14.80 38.03 6.81
C VAL A 52 -15.26 36.67 7.38
N LEU A 53 -14.34 35.77 7.71
CA LEU A 53 -14.65 34.47 8.33
C LEU A 53 -15.31 34.61 9.71
N VAL A 54 -14.84 35.56 10.53
CA VAL A 54 -15.41 35.85 11.85
C VAL A 54 -16.81 36.49 11.72
N THR A 55 -17.01 37.42 10.79
CA THR A 55 -18.33 38.03 10.55
C THR A 55 -19.34 37.09 9.88
N ALA A 56 -18.88 36.09 9.12
CA ALA A 56 -19.72 35.10 8.46
C ALA A 56 -20.17 33.96 9.38
N GLY A 57 -19.85 34.01 10.69
CA GLY A 57 -20.31 33.02 11.67
C GLY A 57 -19.68 31.64 11.51
N VAL A 58 -18.55 31.54 10.80
CA VAL A 58 -17.82 30.27 10.70
C VAL A 58 -17.13 30.01 12.03
N GLY A 59 -17.69 29.09 12.82
CA GLY A 59 -17.16 28.70 14.11
C GLY A 59 -15.71 28.23 13.99
N ILE A 60 -14.78 29.02 14.54
CA ILE A 60 -13.41 28.56 14.77
C ILE A 60 -13.52 27.47 15.85
N PRO A 61 -13.11 26.21 15.59
CA PRO A 61 -13.18 25.17 16.60
C PRO A 61 -12.39 25.61 17.84
N ALA A 62 -13.06 25.59 18.99
CA ALA A 62 -12.53 26.06 20.28
C ALA A 62 -11.26 25.30 20.75
N GLY A 63 -10.88 24.21 20.06
CA GLY A 63 -9.64 23.47 20.33
C GLY A 63 -8.35 24.26 20.07
N VAL A 64 -8.41 25.43 19.43
CA VAL A 64 -7.23 26.30 19.24
C VAL A 64 -6.97 27.24 20.43
N LEU A 65 -7.92 27.41 21.36
CA LEU A 65 -7.81 28.38 22.46
C LEU A 65 -7.49 27.77 23.84
N THR A 66 -7.40 26.45 23.97
CA THR A 66 -7.03 25.78 25.22
C THR A 66 -5.76 24.95 25.06
N GLY A 67 -4.65 25.59 24.69
CA GLY A 67 -3.32 24.98 24.76
C GLY A 67 -2.84 24.94 26.22
N SER A 68 -2.93 23.76 26.85
CA SER A 68 -2.15 23.45 28.05
C SER A 68 -0.66 23.62 27.75
N ARG A 69 0.10 24.15 28.71
CA ARG A 69 1.55 24.44 28.62
C ARG A 69 2.42 23.18 28.69
N ASP A 70 2.05 22.12 27.99
CA ASP A 70 2.94 20.99 27.77
C ASP A 70 3.58 21.15 26.38
N SER A 71 4.91 21.15 26.37
CA SER A 71 5.78 21.59 25.30
C SER A 71 5.32 21.17 23.89
N VAL A 72 4.79 22.12 23.12
CA VAL A 72 4.66 21.97 21.67
C VAL A 72 6.05 22.16 21.09
N VAL A 73 6.78 21.06 20.88
CA VAL A 73 8.03 21.08 20.12
C VAL A 73 7.66 21.48 18.68
N PRO A 74 8.15 22.62 18.16
CA PRO A 74 7.85 23.02 16.80
C PRO A 74 8.42 21.97 15.84
N ALA A 75 7.58 21.53 14.89
CA ALA A 75 8.01 20.63 13.81
C ALA A 75 9.28 21.20 13.16
N THR A 76 10.40 20.49 13.29
CA THR A 76 11.66 20.88 12.65
C THR A 76 11.43 20.90 11.14
N SER A 77 11.83 22.00 10.48
CA SER A 77 11.54 22.24 9.05
C SER A 77 12.28 21.32 8.07
N ARG A 78 12.91 20.24 8.54
CA ARG A 78 13.53 19.22 7.71
C ARG A 78 12.81 17.89 7.93
N PRO A 79 12.33 17.22 6.87
CA PRO A 79 11.74 15.90 7.01
C PRO A 79 12.75 14.95 7.66
N ALA A 80 12.29 14.15 8.62
CA ALA A 80 13.13 13.19 9.33
C ALA A 80 13.71 12.12 8.40
N SER A 81 12.95 11.78 7.35
CA SER A 81 13.38 10.95 6.23
C SER A 81 12.44 11.20 5.04
N SER A 82 12.93 10.93 3.83
CA SER A 82 12.13 10.91 2.60
C SER A 82 12.47 9.65 1.83
N PHE A 83 11.55 8.70 1.78
CA PHE A 83 11.67 7.47 1.02
C PHE A 83 10.29 7.07 0.50
N GLY A 84 10.24 6.35 -0.62
CA GLY A 84 8.95 5.87 -1.12
C GLY A 84 7.98 6.96 -1.54
N GLY A 85 8.45 8.20 -1.78
CA GLY A 85 7.59 9.31 -2.14
C GLY A 85 6.82 9.95 -0.99
N PHE A 86 7.12 9.63 0.27
CA PHE A 86 6.54 10.30 1.43
C PHE A 86 7.64 10.77 2.40
N SER A 87 7.27 11.64 3.34
CA SER A 87 8.16 12.09 4.41
C SER A 87 7.41 12.24 5.72
N VAL A 88 8.13 12.10 6.84
CA VAL A 88 7.60 12.27 8.19
C VAL A 88 8.19 13.55 8.78
N THR A 89 7.32 14.48 9.18
CA THR A 89 7.72 15.81 9.66
C THR A 89 7.73 15.95 11.18
N TRP A 90 7.19 14.96 11.90
CA TRP A 90 7.23 14.88 13.35
C TRP A 90 7.40 13.43 13.82
N LEU A 91 8.23 13.24 14.84
CA LEU A 91 8.44 11.98 15.55
C LEU A 91 8.59 12.28 17.05
N PRO A 92 8.30 11.30 17.93
CA PRO A 92 8.75 11.34 19.31
C PRO A 92 10.25 11.62 19.46
N ASP A 93 10.62 12.31 20.53
CA ASP A 93 12.00 12.64 20.84
C ASP A 93 12.87 11.38 20.98
N GLY A 94 14.12 11.45 20.53
CA GLY A 94 15.08 10.34 20.59
C GLY A 94 14.96 9.31 19.45
N LEU A 95 13.86 9.33 18.68
CA LEU A 95 13.74 8.48 17.49
C LEU A 95 14.55 9.02 16.32
N THR A 96 15.33 8.14 15.70
CA THR A 96 16.14 8.45 14.51
C THR A 96 15.83 7.46 13.39
N HIS A 97 15.92 7.89 12.14
CA HIS A 97 15.74 7.02 10.98
C HIS A 97 16.80 5.91 10.99
N LYS A 98 16.38 4.65 10.85
CA LYS A 98 17.28 3.49 10.82
C LYS A 98 17.24 2.73 9.51
N ALA A 99 16.06 2.54 8.93
CA ALA A 99 15.91 1.74 7.73
C ALA A 99 14.75 2.20 6.86
N ASN A 100 14.80 1.81 5.60
CA ASN A 100 13.69 1.89 4.66
C ASN A 100 13.26 0.48 4.30
N SER A 101 12.02 0.31 3.84
CA SER A 101 11.54 -0.98 3.34
C SER A 101 10.70 -0.79 2.09
N ALA A 102 10.85 -1.70 1.14
CA ALA A 102 10.13 -1.71 -0.12
C ALA A 102 9.92 -3.15 -0.58
N ALA A 103 9.03 -3.32 -1.55
CA ALA A 103 8.97 -4.56 -2.31
C ALA A 103 10.20 -4.67 -3.23
N PHE A 104 10.73 -5.88 -3.37
CA PHE A 104 11.81 -6.21 -4.30
C PHE A 104 11.56 -7.60 -4.91
N GLU A 105 12.05 -7.82 -6.13
CA GLU A 105 11.96 -9.12 -6.79
C GLU A 105 12.87 -10.13 -6.06
N GLN A 106 12.34 -11.31 -5.74
CA GLN A 106 13.11 -12.37 -5.07
C GLN A 106 12.62 -13.75 -5.53
N GLU A 107 13.37 -14.41 -6.40
CA GLU A 107 13.06 -15.80 -6.77
C GLU A 107 13.07 -16.75 -5.55
N PRO A 108 12.16 -17.73 -5.49
CA PRO A 108 11.16 -18.11 -6.50
C PRO A 108 9.83 -17.32 -6.41
N TYR A 109 9.71 -16.36 -5.50
CA TYR A 109 8.49 -15.58 -5.32
C TYR A 109 8.47 -14.39 -6.29
N PRO A 110 7.29 -13.96 -6.78
CA PRO A 110 7.23 -12.82 -7.70
C PRO A 110 7.76 -11.53 -7.05
N PHE A 111 7.71 -11.43 -5.71
CA PHE A 111 8.32 -10.36 -4.93
C PHE A 111 8.43 -10.78 -3.46
N ALA A 112 9.33 -10.13 -2.74
CA ALA A 112 9.39 -10.11 -1.28
C ALA A 112 9.32 -8.65 -0.81
N TRP A 113 9.09 -8.46 0.49
CA TRP A 113 9.11 -7.13 1.10
C TRP A 113 10.02 -7.15 2.31
N GLY A 114 10.78 -6.07 2.48
CA GLY A 114 11.65 -5.96 3.63
C GLY A 114 12.58 -4.77 3.55
N PRO A 115 13.55 -4.71 4.49
CA PRO A 115 14.50 -3.63 4.58
C PRO A 115 15.36 -3.50 3.32
N VAL A 116 15.53 -2.27 2.84
CA VAL A 116 16.31 -1.92 1.66
C VAL A 116 17.32 -0.82 1.93
N ASP A 117 18.40 -0.81 1.15
CA ASP A 117 19.36 0.29 1.13
C ASP A 117 18.79 1.54 0.41
N ALA A 118 19.59 2.61 0.32
CA ALA A 118 19.19 3.85 -0.35
C ALA A 118 18.93 3.68 -1.86
N SER A 119 19.41 2.59 -2.47
CA SER A 119 19.17 2.22 -3.87
C SER A 119 17.96 1.30 -4.06
N GLY A 120 17.29 0.90 -2.97
CA GLY A 120 16.14 0.00 -3.00
C GLY A 120 16.52 -1.48 -3.06
N ARG A 121 17.79 -1.84 -2.84
CA ARG A 121 18.24 -3.24 -2.81
C ARG A 121 18.01 -3.85 -1.43
N PRO A 122 17.60 -5.13 -1.35
CA PRO A 122 17.39 -5.79 -0.06
C PRO A 122 18.67 -5.78 0.79
N LEU A 123 18.51 -5.52 2.09
CA LEU A 123 19.62 -5.61 3.04
C LEU A 123 19.99 -7.09 3.30
N PRO A 124 21.26 -7.39 3.61
CA PRO A 124 21.65 -8.72 4.05
C PRO A 124 20.84 -9.18 5.26
N MET A 125 20.49 -10.47 5.32
CA MET A 125 19.66 -11.06 6.39
C MET A 125 20.21 -10.73 7.79
N GLU A 126 21.53 -10.72 7.96
CA GLU A 126 22.17 -10.41 9.24
C GLU A 126 21.89 -8.97 9.73
N GLN A 127 21.67 -8.02 8.80
CA GLN A 127 21.24 -6.66 9.13
C GLN A 127 19.74 -6.60 9.41
N VAL A 128 18.93 -7.32 8.61
CA VAL A 128 17.48 -7.42 8.79
C VAL A 128 17.13 -7.96 10.19
N MET A 129 17.83 -9.00 10.63
CA MET A 129 17.61 -9.62 11.95
C MET A 129 17.98 -8.71 13.13
N ARG A 130 18.68 -7.61 12.90
CA ARG A 130 19.02 -6.62 13.93
C ARG A 130 18.02 -5.45 14.00
N LEU A 131 17.05 -5.38 13.09
CA LEU A 131 16.06 -4.31 13.10
C LEU A 131 14.93 -4.65 14.09
N PRO A 132 14.58 -3.70 15.00
CA PRO A 132 13.54 -3.94 15.99
C PRO A 132 12.15 -3.87 15.36
N GLY A 133 11.26 -4.72 15.87
CA GLY A 133 9.83 -4.71 15.56
C GLY A 133 9.53 -5.16 14.12
N ARG A 134 8.78 -6.25 13.99
CA ARG A 134 8.07 -6.54 12.75
C ARG A 134 6.81 -5.69 12.68
N PRO A 135 6.55 -4.98 11.57
CA PRO A 135 5.25 -4.33 11.39
C PRO A 135 4.13 -5.37 11.49
N LEU A 136 3.11 -5.11 12.30
CA LEU A 136 1.83 -5.81 12.31
C LEU A 136 1.18 -5.79 10.93
N SER A 137 1.42 -4.74 10.12
CA SER A 137 0.92 -4.66 8.75
C SER A 137 1.57 -5.62 7.77
N LEU A 138 2.66 -6.32 8.13
CA LEU A 138 3.23 -7.39 7.29
C LEU A 138 2.23 -8.52 7.01
N HIS A 139 1.19 -8.66 7.83
CA HIS A 139 0.11 -9.61 7.58
C HIS A 139 -0.87 -9.14 6.50
N ALA A 140 -0.80 -7.88 6.03
CA ALA A 140 -1.74 -7.28 5.08
C ALA A 140 -1.35 -7.43 3.60
N ARG A 141 -0.50 -8.42 3.25
CA ARG A 141 0.12 -8.65 1.93
C ARG A 141 1.17 -7.60 1.58
N ALA A 142 2.37 -8.09 1.25
CA ALA A 142 3.37 -7.27 0.59
C ALA A 142 2.82 -6.80 -0.77
N GLU A 143 2.93 -5.50 -1.06
CA GLU A 143 2.46 -4.91 -2.31
C GLU A 143 3.64 -4.22 -3.01
N PRO A 144 3.75 -4.30 -4.36
CA PRO A 144 4.86 -3.69 -5.10
C PRO A 144 5.01 -2.18 -4.89
N THR A 145 3.93 -1.51 -4.48
CA THR A 145 3.88 -0.07 -4.25
C THR A 145 3.85 0.31 -2.77
N THR A 146 4.15 -0.63 -1.87
CA THR A 146 4.32 -0.36 -0.44
C THR A 146 5.75 0.06 -0.14
N PHE A 147 5.87 1.23 0.47
CA PHE A 147 7.12 1.75 0.99
C PHE A 147 6.96 2.07 2.47
N ALA A 148 8.02 1.85 3.24
CA ALA A 148 8.03 2.18 4.65
C ALA A 148 9.37 2.76 5.10
N SER A 149 9.33 3.47 6.23
CA SER A 149 10.50 3.96 6.94
C SER A 149 10.40 3.57 8.41
N LEU A 150 11.50 3.07 8.96
CA LEU A 150 11.68 2.71 10.36
C LEU A 150 12.46 3.78 11.08
N PHE A 151 11.98 4.15 12.26
CA PHE A 151 12.61 5.03 13.22
C PHE A 151 12.77 4.30 14.55
N THR A 152 13.92 4.40 15.20
CA THR A 152 14.17 3.74 16.50
C THR A 152 14.87 4.67 17.46
N ALA A 153 14.68 4.42 18.75
CA ALA A 153 15.45 5.02 19.82
C ALA A 153 16.69 4.17 20.11
N GLU A 154 17.74 4.80 20.64
CA GLU A 154 18.92 4.09 21.17
C GLU A 154 18.73 3.71 22.65
N GLU A 155 17.92 4.49 23.37
CA GLU A 155 17.56 4.26 24.76
C GLU A 155 16.14 3.67 24.89
N ALA A 156 15.88 2.99 25.99
CA ALA A 156 14.57 2.41 26.30
C ALA A 156 13.52 3.52 26.47
N THR A 157 12.71 3.73 25.43
CA THR A 157 11.62 4.69 25.36
C THR A 157 10.33 3.99 24.94
N ASN A 158 9.19 4.67 25.07
CA ASN A 158 7.91 4.19 24.55
C ASN A 158 7.26 5.30 23.69
N PRO A 159 7.14 5.12 22.36
CA PRO A 159 7.55 3.93 21.60
C PRO A 159 9.08 3.80 21.44
N SER A 160 9.60 2.56 21.43
CA SER A 160 10.99 2.25 21.12
C SER A 160 11.27 2.28 19.62
N SER A 161 10.25 2.00 18.81
CA SER A 161 10.32 2.13 17.36
C SER A 161 8.99 2.58 16.74
N VAL A 162 9.11 3.20 15.57
CA VAL A 162 7.99 3.66 14.74
C VAL A 162 8.24 3.23 13.30
N TRP A 163 7.30 2.48 12.75
CA TRP A 163 7.18 2.25 11.31
C TRP A 163 6.10 3.16 10.74
N VAL A 164 6.43 3.82 9.62
CA VAL A 164 5.45 4.56 8.82
C VAL A 164 5.46 3.97 7.43
N SER A 165 4.31 3.54 6.93
CA SER A 165 4.17 2.95 5.60
C SER A 165 3.09 3.63 4.76
N VAL A 166 3.32 3.62 3.45
CA VAL A 166 2.38 4.08 2.42
C VAL A 166 2.33 3.04 1.31
N THR A 167 1.13 2.53 1.02
CA THR A 167 0.84 1.74 -0.18
C THR A 167 0.13 2.63 -1.19
N TRP A 168 0.82 2.97 -2.27
CA TRP A 168 0.29 3.91 -3.26
C TRP A 168 -0.83 3.32 -4.13
N GLN A 169 -0.73 2.02 -4.42
CA GLN A 169 -1.66 1.30 -5.29
C GLN A 169 -1.90 -0.10 -4.73
N PRO A 170 -2.77 -0.25 -3.71
CA PRO A 170 -3.14 -1.58 -3.25
C PRO A 170 -3.75 -2.38 -4.43
N ARG A 171 -3.47 -3.68 -4.53
CA ARG A 171 -4.04 -4.55 -5.58
C ARG A 171 -5.53 -4.70 -5.48
N ALA A 172 -6.07 -4.56 -4.28
CA ALA A 172 -7.50 -4.54 -4.00
C ALA A 172 -7.95 -3.12 -3.63
N VAL A 173 -9.23 -2.82 -3.86
CA VAL A 173 -9.85 -1.64 -3.22
C VAL A 173 -9.90 -1.89 -1.73
N MET A 174 -9.08 -1.16 -0.98
CA MET A 174 -9.05 -1.28 0.47
C MET A 174 -10.06 -0.33 1.12
N THR A 175 -10.86 -0.89 2.02
CA THR A 175 -11.70 -0.13 2.96
C THR A 175 -11.31 -0.51 4.38
N VAL A 176 -11.64 0.34 5.34
CA VAL A 176 -11.41 0.06 6.77
C VAL A 176 -12.18 -1.17 7.24
N ASP A 177 -13.36 -1.43 6.67
CA ASP A 177 -14.13 -2.64 6.94
C ASP A 177 -13.42 -3.89 6.40
N LEU A 178 -12.91 -3.81 5.16
CA LEU A 178 -12.21 -4.91 4.53
C LEU A 178 -10.91 -5.23 5.26
N MET A 179 -10.11 -4.20 5.61
CA MET A 179 -8.90 -4.37 6.41
C MET A 179 -9.23 -5.05 7.76
N ALA A 180 -10.31 -4.64 8.43
CA ALA A 180 -10.70 -5.25 9.71
C ALA A 180 -11.10 -6.72 9.56
N ALA A 181 -11.82 -7.06 8.48
CA ALA A 181 -12.18 -8.43 8.17
C ALA A 181 -10.95 -9.28 7.85
N GLU A 182 -10.02 -8.76 7.03
CA GLU A 182 -8.77 -9.45 6.70
C GLU A 182 -7.92 -9.71 7.94
N ILE A 183 -7.76 -8.72 8.82
CA ILE A 183 -7.00 -8.88 10.07
C ILE A 183 -7.66 -9.92 10.96
N ARG A 184 -8.98 -9.86 11.16
CA ARG A 184 -9.69 -10.85 11.99
C ARG A 184 -9.60 -12.28 11.43
N ASN A 185 -9.61 -12.43 10.11
CA ASN A 185 -9.50 -13.73 9.47
C ASN A 185 -8.06 -14.27 9.47
N GLY A 186 -7.06 -13.40 9.31
CA GLY A 186 -5.64 -13.76 9.25
C GLY A 186 -4.99 -14.02 10.61
N VAL A 187 -5.55 -13.51 11.71
CA VAL A 187 -4.95 -13.56 13.06
C VAL A 187 -5.10 -14.93 13.77
N ASN A 188 -5.73 -15.92 13.15
CA ASN A 188 -6.03 -17.21 13.81
C ASN A 188 -4.83 -18.18 13.99
N GLY A 189 -3.59 -17.77 13.79
CA GLY A 189 -2.44 -18.70 13.81
C GLY A 189 -1.35 -18.40 14.84
N GLU A 190 -0.70 -17.24 14.73
CA GLU A 190 0.68 -17.13 15.24
C GLU A 190 0.98 -15.85 16.00
N ALA A 191 0.35 -14.72 15.63
CA ALA A 191 0.70 -13.41 16.18
C ALA A 191 0.17 -13.15 17.60
N GLY A 192 -0.67 -14.02 18.16
CA GLY A 192 -1.42 -13.76 19.40
C GLY A 192 -2.71 -12.98 19.14
N GLN A 193 -3.43 -12.65 20.21
CA GLN A 193 -4.72 -11.97 20.09
C GLN A 193 -4.52 -10.49 19.72
N ILE A 194 -5.00 -10.10 18.53
CA ILE A 194 -5.03 -8.69 18.09
C ILE A 194 -6.38 -8.07 18.46
N ASP A 195 -6.37 -7.03 19.30
CA ASP A 195 -7.53 -6.19 19.53
C ASP A 195 -7.70 -5.21 18.36
N VAL A 196 -8.91 -5.17 17.78
CA VAL A 196 -9.23 -4.38 16.59
C VAL A 196 -10.35 -3.42 16.92
N THR A 197 -10.03 -2.13 17.01
CA THR A 197 -10.96 -1.04 17.31
C THR A 197 -11.04 -0.02 16.16
N ARG A 198 -12.12 0.76 16.14
CA ARG A 198 -12.35 1.82 15.14
C ARG A 198 -11.88 3.16 15.68
N ASP A 199 -11.38 4.01 14.79
CA ASP A 199 -10.96 5.37 15.08
C ASP A 199 -11.12 6.26 13.83
N ALA A 200 -10.56 7.47 13.84
CA ALA A 200 -10.47 8.33 12.67
C ALA A 200 -9.17 9.15 12.59
N VAL A 201 -8.59 9.25 11.38
CA VAL A 201 -7.45 10.12 11.08
C VAL A 201 -7.92 11.25 10.18
N ALA A 202 -7.77 12.50 10.63
CA ALA A 202 -8.24 13.68 9.92
C ALA A 202 -9.71 13.57 9.42
N GLY A 203 -10.59 12.98 10.25
CA GLY A 203 -12.01 12.77 9.94
C GLY A 203 -12.31 11.60 9.00
N ARG A 204 -11.30 10.82 8.60
CA ARG A 204 -11.48 9.59 7.80
C ARG A 204 -11.52 8.37 8.71
N PRO A 205 -12.35 7.35 8.40
CA PRO A 205 -12.32 6.11 9.15
C PRO A 205 -10.92 5.51 9.23
N ALA A 206 -10.57 4.95 10.38
CA ALA A 206 -9.31 4.27 10.64
C ALA A 206 -9.53 3.02 11.51
N LEU A 207 -8.53 2.14 11.53
CA LEU A 207 -8.40 1.01 12.43
C LEU A 207 -7.27 1.23 13.41
N VAL A 208 -7.50 0.84 14.66
CA VAL A 208 -6.47 0.72 15.68
C VAL A 208 -6.32 -0.74 16.03
N LEU A 209 -5.12 -1.27 15.83
CA LEU A 209 -4.73 -2.62 16.21
C LEU A 209 -3.85 -2.54 17.44
N ARG A 210 -4.09 -3.42 18.42
CA ARG A 210 -3.21 -3.59 19.57
C ARG A 210 -2.84 -5.05 19.72
N LEU A 211 -1.56 -5.31 19.95
CA LEU A 211 -1.05 -6.65 20.20
C LEU A 211 -0.10 -6.63 21.40
N ASP A 212 -0.27 -7.61 22.28
CA ASP A 212 0.74 -7.99 23.27
C ASP A 212 1.36 -9.32 22.83
N THR A 213 2.61 -9.28 22.38
CA THR A 213 3.33 -10.47 21.89
C THR A 213 3.53 -11.54 22.97
N ALA A 214 3.40 -11.21 24.26
CA ALA A 214 3.42 -12.22 25.32
C ALA A 214 2.20 -13.15 25.28
N THR A 215 1.15 -12.79 24.54
CA THR A 215 -0.04 -13.63 24.30
C THR A 215 0.09 -14.51 23.05
N ALA A 216 1.17 -14.37 22.28
CA ALA A 216 1.42 -15.20 21.12
C ALA A 216 1.74 -16.63 21.56
N THR A 217 0.98 -17.60 21.06
CA THR A 217 1.10 -19.02 21.40
C THR A 217 2.15 -19.75 20.58
N ALA A 218 2.59 -19.17 19.47
CA ALA A 218 3.55 -19.77 18.55
C ALA A 218 4.87 -19.00 18.58
N THR A 219 5.85 -19.49 19.33
CA THR A 219 7.22 -19.40 18.84
C THR A 219 7.36 -20.52 17.82
N GLU A 220 7.26 -20.20 16.52
CA GLU A 220 7.75 -21.12 15.49
C GLU A 220 9.14 -21.63 15.93
N PRO A 221 9.41 -22.94 15.90
CA PRO A 221 10.70 -23.49 16.34
C PRO A 221 11.86 -22.81 15.60
N GLY A 222 12.73 -22.10 16.35
CA GLY A 222 13.91 -21.43 15.80
C GLY A 222 13.83 -19.90 15.72
N TRP A 223 12.68 -19.29 16.02
CA TRP A 223 12.61 -17.83 16.16
C TRP A 223 13.11 -17.39 17.54
N PRO A 224 13.86 -16.28 17.61
CA PRO A 224 14.23 -15.70 18.90
C PRO A 224 12.96 -15.31 19.68
N ALA A 225 13.04 -15.42 21.01
CA ALA A 225 11.97 -14.92 21.88
C ALA A 225 11.71 -13.43 21.58
N PRO A 226 10.44 -12.97 21.67
CA PRO A 226 10.12 -11.56 21.45
C PRO A 226 11.00 -10.67 22.34
N ASP A 227 11.60 -9.64 21.76
CA ASP A 227 12.36 -8.65 22.52
C ASP A 227 11.43 -7.95 23.52
N PRO A 228 11.70 -7.98 24.84
CA PRO A 228 10.90 -7.25 25.82
C PRO A 228 10.76 -5.76 25.50
N ALA A 229 11.72 -5.15 24.80
CA ALA A 229 11.68 -3.76 24.36
C ALA A 229 10.63 -3.48 23.27
N THR A 230 10.11 -4.51 22.61
CA THR A 230 9.07 -4.40 21.57
C THR A 230 7.84 -5.26 21.90
N ARG A 231 7.61 -5.58 23.18
CA ARG A 231 6.52 -6.49 23.59
C ARG A 231 5.15 -6.03 23.09
N HIS A 232 4.86 -4.74 23.24
CA HIS A 232 3.56 -4.18 22.90
C HIS A 232 3.63 -3.47 21.57
N HIS A 233 2.64 -3.75 20.72
CA HIS A 233 2.50 -3.15 19.41
C HIS A 233 1.17 -2.40 19.34
N LEU A 234 1.20 -1.25 18.67
CA LEU A 234 0.03 -0.49 18.27
C LEU A 234 0.16 -0.16 16.79
N ALA A 235 -0.89 -0.36 16.00
CA ALA A 235 -0.93 0.09 14.61
C ALA A 235 -2.19 0.93 14.36
N LEU A 236 -2.02 2.06 13.69
CA LEU A 236 -3.09 2.93 13.21
C LEU A 236 -3.11 2.85 11.67
N LEU A 237 -4.18 2.30 11.10
CA LEU A 237 -4.31 2.07 9.65
C LEU A 237 -5.49 2.86 9.08
N TRP A 238 -5.32 3.48 7.93
CA TRP A 238 -6.42 4.19 7.25
C TRP A 238 -6.23 4.21 5.74
N VAL A 239 -7.30 4.58 5.04
CA VAL A 239 -7.31 4.76 3.58
C VAL A 239 -7.70 6.21 3.29
N ASP A 240 -6.96 6.88 2.41
CA ASP A 240 -7.30 8.23 2.02
C ASP A 240 -8.30 8.28 0.85
N ALA A 241 -8.63 9.49 0.37
CA ALA A 241 -9.61 9.64 -0.71
C ALA A 241 -9.10 9.09 -2.04
N ALA A 242 -7.79 8.96 -2.20
CA ALA A 242 -7.17 8.40 -3.40
C ALA A 242 -7.07 6.87 -3.33
N GLY A 243 -7.57 6.23 -2.27
CA GLY A 243 -7.44 4.78 -2.09
C GLY A 243 -6.03 4.34 -1.65
N ARG A 244 -5.16 5.28 -1.26
CA ARG A 244 -3.84 4.95 -0.72
C ARG A 244 -4.00 4.44 0.72
N VAL A 245 -3.30 3.38 1.05
CA VAL A 245 -3.31 2.80 2.40
C VAL A 245 -2.12 3.35 3.17
N PHE A 246 -2.36 3.70 4.43
CA PHE A 246 -1.34 4.20 5.35
C PHE A 246 -1.35 3.35 6.60
N ALA A 247 -0.17 3.17 7.18
CA ALA A 247 -0.04 2.66 8.54
C ALA A 247 1.01 3.45 9.32
N VAL A 248 0.70 3.71 10.59
CA VAL A 248 1.66 4.13 11.61
C VAL A 248 1.68 3.06 12.67
N GLU A 249 2.84 2.44 12.88
CA GLU A 249 2.99 1.34 13.80
C GLU A 249 4.05 1.67 14.84
N LEU A 250 3.68 1.52 16.09
CA LEU A 250 4.48 1.80 17.25
C LEU A 250 4.77 0.49 17.96
N THR A 251 6.00 0.31 18.42
CA THR A 251 6.32 -0.77 19.36
C THR A 251 7.02 -0.22 20.59
N GLY A 252 6.91 -0.93 21.72
CA GLY A 252 7.55 -0.52 22.95
C GLY A 252 7.47 -1.56 24.07
N PRO A 253 8.19 -1.31 25.20
CA PRO A 253 8.18 -2.17 26.37
C PRO A 253 6.86 -2.09 27.16
N SER A 254 6.02 -1.09 26.87
CA SER A 254 4.66 -0.93 27.40
C SER A 254 3.74 -0.52 26.25
N SER A 255 2.41 -0.59 26.44
CA SER A 255 1.45 -0.24 25.39
C SER A 255 1.70 1.18 24.84
N PRO A 256 2.01 1.34 23.55
CA PRO A 256 2.23 2.66 22.97
C PRO A 256 0.98 3.54 23.03
N ASP A 257 1.18 4.86 23.13
CA ASP A 257 0.08 5.84 23.16
C ASP A 257 -0.49 6.07 21.74
N LEU A 258 -1.81 5.93 21.61
CA LEU A 258 -2.53 6.18 20.36
C LEU A 258 -2.43 7.65 19.91
N ALA A 259 -2.35 8.61 20.85
CA ALA A 259 -2.19 10.02 20.50
C ALA A 259 -0.85 10.30 19.80
N VAL A 260 0.19 9.52 20.13
CA VAL A 260 1.48 9.58 19.43
C VAL A 260 1.32 9.09 17.99
N ALA A 261 0.60 7.99 17.76
CA ALA A 261 0.35 7.48 16.41
C ALA A 261 -0.39 8.51 15.54
N HIS A 262 -1.42 9.18 16.10
CA HIS A 262 -2.13 10.26 15.42
C HIS A 262 -1.22 11.43 15.07
N ARG A 263 -0.36 11.87 16.01
CA ARG A 263 0.55 12.98 15.73
C ARG A 263 1.60 12.63 14.67
N VAL A 264 2.08 11.38 14.63
CA VAL A 264 2.92 10.91 13.51
C VAL A 264 2.13 10.92 12.21
N ALA A 265 0.90 10.42 12.21
CA ALA A 265 0.02 10.39 11.03
C ALA A 265 -0.24 11.81 10.47
N ASP A 266 -0.53 12.79 11.32
CA ASP A 266 -0.67 14.20 10.96
C ASP A 266 0.62 14.79 10.37
N GLY A 267 1.77 14.25 10.77
CA GLY A 267 3.09 14.64 10.28
C GLY A 267 3.48 14.02 8.93
N ILE A 268 2.67 13.14 8.35
CA ILE A 268 2.97 12.49 7.06
C ILE A 268 2.70 13.47 5.92
N VAL A 269 3.74 13.75 5.13
CA VAL A 269 3.65 14.59 3.93
C VAL A 269 3.93 13.73 2.69
N LEU A 270 2.97 13.71 1.78
CA LEU A 270 3.06 12.97 0.53
C LEU A 270 3.74 13.79 -0.56
N GLY A 271 4.67 13.14 -1.26
CA GLY A 271 5.30 13.59 -2.49
C GLY A 271 4.76 12.82 -3.70
N LYS A 272 5.65 12.42 -4.60
CA LYS A 272 5.31 11.61 -5.78
C LYS A 272 5.62 10.15 -5.51
N MET A 273 4.71 9.26 -5.89
CA MET A 273 4.97 7.83 -5.93
C MET A 273 6.23 7.54 -6.76
N PRO A 274 7.18 6.73 -6.26
CA PRO A 274 8.32 6.26 -7.05
C PRO A 274 7.87 5.52 -8.31
N ILE A 275 8.69 5.58 -9.37
CA ILE A 275 8.44 4.79 -10.57
C ILE A 275 8.75 3.33 -10.23
N VAL A 276 7.73 2.47 -10.32
CA VAL A 276 7.84 1.02 -10.14
C VAL A 276 7.46 0.37 -11.47
N ALA A 277 8.27 -0.57 -11.95
CA ALA A 277 8.00 -1.25 -13.22
C ALA A 277 6.60 -1.92 -13.17
N GLY A 278 5.83 -1.76 -14.24
CA GLY A 278 4.45 -2.27 -14.32
C GLY A 278 3.41 -1.51 -13.47
N HIS A 279 3.81 -0.45 -12.75
CA HIS A 279 2.93 0.33 -11.88
C HIS A 279 3.00 1.81 -12.22
N THR A 280 1.89 2.36 -12.69
CA THR A 280 1.78 3.79 -13.00
C THR A 280 1.03 4.48 -11.88
N PRO A 281 1.57 5.52 -11.21
CA PRO A 281 0.89 6.19 -10.11
C PRO A 281 -0.54 6.58 -10.49
N PRO A 282 -1.52 6.39 -9.59
CA PRO A 282 -2.89 6.80 -9.89
C PRO A 282 -2.89 8.33 -9.95
N ILE A 283 -3.28 8.89 -11.09
CA ILE A 283 -3.35 10.34 -11.30
C ILE A 283 -4.53 10.93 -10.49
N ALA A 284 -5.53 10.10 -10.19
CA ALA A 284 -6.68 10.42 -9.37
C ALA A 284 -7.09 9.21 -8.51
N ALA A 285 -7.96 9.46 -7.53
CA ALA A 285 -8.66 8.40 -6.81
C ALA A 285 -9.36 7.44 -7.79
N PRO A 286 -9.44 6.14 -7.49
CA PRO A 286 -10.28 5.23 -8.24
C PRO A 286 -11.72 5.75 -8.24
N GLU A 287 -12.28 5.97 -9.43
CA GLU A 287 -13.66 6.44 -9.54
C GLU A 287 -14.62 5.28 -9.22
N PRO A 288 -15.75 5.55 -8.55
CA PRO A 288 -16.83 4.60 -8.46
C PRO A 288 -17.25 4.13 -9.86
N VAL A 289 -17.46 2.82 -10.02
CA VAL A 289 -17.94 2.28 -11.29
C VAL A 289 -19.42 2.65 -11.45
N ASP A 290 -19.79 3.25 -12.59
CA ASP A 290 -21.19 3.56 -12.89
C ASP A 290 -22.04 2.28 -12.94
N ALA A 291 -23.34 2.40 -12.64
CA ALA A 291 -24.22 1.25 -12.46
C ALA A 291 -24.26 0.31 -13.67
N ARG A 292 -24.19 0.85 -14.89
CA ARG A 292 -24.20 0.04 -16.12
C ARG A 292 -22.90 -0.74 -16.25
N THR A 293 -21.76 -0.07 -16.14
CA THR A 293 -20.46 -0.73 -16.19
C THR A 293 -20.32 -1.76 -15.07
N ALA A 294 -20.82 -1.46 -13.88
CA ALA A 294 -20.80 -2.38 -12.76
C ALA A 294 -21.65 -3.63 -13.02
N ALA A 295 -22.80 -3.50 -13.68
CA ALA A 295 -23.62 -4.64 -14.09
C ALA A 295 -22.91 -5.50 -15.16
N ASP A 296 -22.36 -4.86 -16.20
CA ASP A 296 -21.66 -5.55 -17.28
C ASP A 296 -20.42 -6.31 -16.76
N VAL A 297 -19.62 -5.66 -15.90
CA VAL A 297 -18.42 -6.27 -15.29
C VAL A 297 -18.80 -7.43 -14.35
N ARG A 298 -19.86 -7.29 -13.54
CA ARG A 298 -20.34 -8.40 -12.69
C ARG A 298 -20.75 -9.60 -13.52
N ALA A 299 -21.50 -9.40 -14.61
CA ALA A 299 -21.95 -10.49 -15.47
C ALA A 299 -20.78 -11.27 -16.10
N VAL A 300 -19.71 -10.56 -16.49
CA VAL A 300 -18.48 -11.18 -17.02
C VAL A 300 -17.77 -11.97 -15.93
N ILE A 301 -17.58 -11.40 -14.74
CA ILE A 301 -16.95 -12.11 -13.61
C ILE A 301 -17.76 -13.35 -13.21
N GLU A 302 -19.08 -13.22 -13.11
CA GLU A 302 -19.98 -14.34 -12.81
C GLU A 302 -19.86 -15.43 -13.89
N THR A 303 -19.76 -15.07 -15.17
CA THR A 303 -19.54 -16.04 -16.26
C THR A 303 -18.22 -16.79 -16.10
N VAL A 304 -17.14 -16.10 -15.70
CA VAL A 304 -15.80 -16.70 -15.57
C VAL A 304 -15.68 -17.58 -14.33
N PHE A 305 -16.25 -17.13 -13.21
CA PHE A 305 -16.11 -17.75 -11.89
C PHE A 305 -17.40 -18.39 -11.39
N THR A 306 -18.24 -18.92 -12.27
CA THR A 306 -19.37 -19.77 -11.90
C THR A 306 -19.27 -21.13 -12.60
N ALA A 307 -19.51 -22.18 -11.82
CA ALA A 307 -19.59 -23.55 -12.29
C ALA A 307 -20.60 -23.71 -13.43
N GLY A 308 -20.29 -24.58 -14.38
CA GLY A 308 -21.19 -24.92 -15.48
C GLY A 308 -21.38 -23.85 -16.56
N ALA A 309 -20.63 -22.74 -16.54
CA ALA A 309 -20.66 -21.79 -17.65
C ALA A 309 -20.20 -22.47 -18.96
N PRO A 310 -20.99 -22.42 -20.05
CA PRO A 310 -20.62 -23.00 -21.35
C PRO A 310 -19.26 -22.48 -21.85
N ASP A 311 -18.47 -23.34 -22.48
CA ASP A 311 -17.10 -23.01 -22.92
C ASP A 311 -17.03 -21.84 -23.91
N ASP A 312 -17.99 -21.74 -24.81
CA ASP A 312 -18.11 -20.62 -25.75
C ASP A 312 -18.35 -19.29 -25.02
N ARG A 313 -19.27 -19.27 -24.04
CA ARG A 313 -19.54 -18.08 -23.23
C ARG A 313 -18.37 -17.72 -22.33
N TRP A 314 -17.75 -18.71 -21.73
CA TRP A 314 -16.59 -18.53 -20.88
C TRP A 314 -15.40 -17.98 -21.67
N ALA A 315 -15.12 -18.54 -22.86
CA ALA A 315 -14.02 -18.11 -23.71
C ALA A 315 -14.17 -16.66 -24.20
N VAL A 316 -15.40 -16.17 -24.40
CA VAL A 316 -15.66 -14.76 -24.73
C VAL A 316 -15.45 -13.84 -23.52
N ALA A 317 -15.72 -14.31 -22.30
CA ALA A 317 -15.62 -13.55 -21.06
C ALA A 317 -14.17 -13.42 -20.51
N VAL A 318 -13.22 -14.19 -21.05
CA VAL A 318 -11.80 -14.14 -20.67
C VAL A 318 -10.96 -13.68 -21.87
N GLN A 319 -9.99 -12.79 -21.62
CA GLN A 319 -9.00 -12.41 -22.63
C GLN A 319 -8.21 -13.66 -23.06
N ASP A 320 -8.12 -13.90 -24.37
CA ASP A 320 -7.51 -15.10 -24.97
C ASP A 320 -8.13 -16.42 -24.48
N GLY A 321 -9.40 -16.39 -24.07
CA GLY A 321 -10.09 -17.52 -23.42
C GLY A 321 -10.11 -18.82 -24.23
N SER A 322 -10.13 -18.76 -25.57
CA SER A 322 -10.06 -19.96 -26.41
C SER A 322 -8.76 -20.76 -26.21
N GLU A 323 -7.65 -20.08 -25.91
CA GLU A 323 -6.36 -20.74 -25.62
C GLU A 323 -6.36 -21.39 -24.23
N LEU A 324 -7.21 -20.92 -23.32
CA LEU A 324 -7.30 -21.37 -21.94
C LEU A 324 -8.32 -22.50 -21.72
N LEU A 325 -9.11 -22.87 -22.73
CA LEU A 325 -10.12 -23.93 -22.61
C LEU A 325 -9.50 -25.29 -22.23
N ALA A 326 -8.33 -25.62 -22.77
CA ALA A 326 -7.63 -26.85 -22.40
C ALA A 326 -7.18 -26.86 -20.93
N ILE A 327 -6.83 -25.68 -20.39
CA ILE A 327 -6.48 -25.52 -18.97
C ILE A 327 -7.73 -25.68 -18.11
N ARG A 328 -8.83 -25.02 -18.48
CA ARG A 328 -10.13 -25.12 -17.79
C ARG A 328 -10.64 -26.57 -17.74
N ALA A 329 -10.52 -27.31 -18.84
CA ALA A 329 -10.88 -28.73 -18.91
C ALA A 329 -10.03 -29.58 -17.96
N LYS A 330 -8.71 -29.35 -17.90
CA LYS A 330 -7.82 -30.02 -16.92
C LYS A 330 -8.18 -29.67 -15.48
N ILE A 331 -8.53 -28.42 -15.18
CA ILE A 331 -9.01 -28.04 -13.84
C ILE A 331 -10.25 -28.84 -13.49
N ALA A 332 -11.21 -28.99 -14.42
CA ALA A 332 -12.41 -29.79 -14.18
C ALA A 332 -12.12 -31.29 -14.00
N GLU A 333 -11.11 -31.82 -14.69
CA GLU A 333 -10.65 -33.21 -14.54
C GLU A 333 -10.01 -33.45 -13.18
N PHE A 334 -9.11 -32.57 -12.72
CA PHE A 334 -8.39 -32.72 -11.45
C PHE A 334 -9.20 -32.27 -10.23
N HIS A 335 -10.10 -31.30 -10.41
CA HIS A 335 -10.89 -30.66 -9.35
C HIS A 335 -12.37 -30.59 -9.77
N PRO A 336 -13.06 -31.75 -9.86
CA PRO A 336 -14.46 -31.79 -10.27
C PRO A 336 -15.39 -31.10 -9.27
N GLY A 337 -15.03 -31.08 -7.98
CA GLY A 337 -15.76 -30.35 -6.95
C GLY A 337 -15.74 -28.85 -7.22
N LEU A 338 -14.55 -28.30 -7.49
CA LEU A 338 -14.39 -26.89 -7.89
C LEU A 338 -15.19 -26.60 -9.15
N ALA A 339 -15.01 -27.37 -10.23
CA ALA A 339 -15.70 -27.12 -11.49
C ALA A 339 -17.23 -27.24 -11.41
N GLY A 340 -17.73 -28.08 -10.49
CA GLY A 340 -19.17 -28.30 -10.27
C GLY A 340 -19.84 -27.31 -9.29
N SER A 341 -19.06 -26.59 -8.48
CA SER A 341 -19.62 -25.78 -7.38
C SER A 341 -19.03 -24.37 -7.24
N LEU A 342 -18.03 -24.01 -8.04
CA LEU A 342 -17.43 -22.68 -8.04
C LEU A 342 -18.49 -21.59 -8.19
N LYS A 343 -18.44 -20.62 -7.30
CA LYS A 343 -19.26 -19.42 -7.33
C LYS A 343 -18.45 -18.22 -6.89
N GLY A 344 -18.26 -17.28 -7.81
CA GLY A 344 -17.66 -15.98 -7.58
C GLY A 344 -18.73 -14.93 -7.28
N THR A 345 -18.57 -14.21 -6.17
CA THR A 345 -19.41 -13.05 -5.83
C THR A 345 -18.54 -11.81 -5.82
N VAL A 346 -18.93 -10.79 -6.58
CA VAL A 346 -18.21 -9.50 -6.59
C VAL A 346 -18.47 -8.77 -5.28
N ASP A 347 -17.41 -8.56 -4.51
CA ASP A 347 -17.42 -7.81 -3.25
C ASP A 347 -17.29 -6.30 -3.52
N THR A 348 -16.23 -5.91 -4.21
CA THR A 348 -15.97 -4.50 -4.54
C THR A 348 -15.59 -4.31 -6.01
N LEU A 349 -15.86 -3.11 -6.53
CA LEU A 349 -15.47 -2.66 -7.88
C LEU A 349 -14.84 -1.27 -7.80
N SER A 350 -13.77 -1.05 -8.55
CA SER A 350 -13.17 0.27 -8.78
C SER A 350 -12.77 0.46 -10.23
N ARG A 351 -13.07 1.63 -10.78
CA ARG A 351 -12.60 2.02 -12.11
C ARG A 351 -11.17 2.54 -12.00
N LEU A 352 -10.23 1.94 -12.74
CA LEU A 352 -8.86 2.44 -12.88
C LEU A 352 -8.79 3.49 -14.01
N ASP A 353 -9.47 3.21 -15.12
CA ASP A 353 -9.65 4.11 -16.26
C ASP A 353 -10.93 3.74 -17.04
N ALA A 354 -11.23 4.44 -18.13
CA ALA A 354 -12.47 4.22 -18.91
C ALA A 354 -12.62 2.78 -19.49
N GLY A 355 -11.51 2.06 -19.66
CA GLY A 355 -11.44 0.71 -20.20
C GLY A 355 -10.99 -0.35 -19.20
N THR A 356 -10.74 0.00 -17.93
CA THR A 356 -10.20 -0.94 -16.94
C THR A 356 -10.94 -0.82 -15.60
N VAL A 357 -11.48 -1.95 -15.14
CA VAL A 357 -12.11 -2.10 -13.84
C VAL A 357 -11.37 -3.17 -13.05
N ARG A 358 -11.15 -2.90 -11.78
CA ARG A 358 -10.60 -3.84 -10.81
C ARG A 358 -11.70 -4.27 -9.87
N ALA A 359 -11.75 -5.56 -9.57
CA ALA A 359 -12.78 -6.18 -8.76
C ALA A 359 -12.15 -7.06 -7.68
N ARG A 360 -12.71 -7.01 -6.48
CA ARG A 360 -12.48 -8.08 -5.49
C ARG A 360 -13.61 -9.08 -5.61
N VAL A 361 -13.26 -10.36 -5.74
CA VAL A 361 -14.24 -11.44 -5.91
C VAL A 361 -14.04 -12.46 -4.80
N LEU A 362 -15.13 -12.84 -4.16
CA LEU A 362 -15.17 -13.89 -3.15
C LEU A 362 -15.56 -15.19 -3.84
N LEU A 363 -14.61 -16.13 -3.91
CA LEU A 363 -14.86 -17.46 -4.44
C LEU A 363 -15.35 -18.38 -3.33
N THR A 364 -16.39 -19.14 -3.62
CA THR A 364 -16.87 -20.26 -2.79
C THR A 364 -16.95 -21.51 -3.66
N PHE A 365 -16.63 -22.66 -3.09
CA PHE A 365 -16.70 -23.95 -3.77
C PHE A 365 -16.72 -25.08 -2.75
N ASP A 366 -17.22 -26.23 -3.16
CA ASP A 366 -17.18 -27.49 -2.43
C ASP A 366 -16.23 -28.46 -3.14
N ASP A 367 -14.94 -28.30 -2.86
CA ASP A 367 -13.89 -29.21 -3.31
C ASP A 367 -13.03 -29.66 -2.12
N PRO A 368 -13.13 -30.93 -1.69
CA PRO A 368 -12.38 -31.40 -0.53
C PRO A 368 -10.87 -31.40 -0.75
N ALA A 369 -10.38 -31.51 -2.00
CA ALA A 369 -8.96 -31.49 -2.30
C ALA A 369 -8.35 -30.08 -2.15
N LEU A 370 -9.17 -29.03 -2.33
CA LEU A 370 -8.74 -27.63 -2.19
C LEU A 370 -8.99 -27.08 -0.79
N LYS A 371 -9.99 -27.58 -0.05
CA LYS A 371 -10.26 -27.16 1.33
C LYS A 371 -9.06 -27.40 2.26
N THR A 372 -8.29 -28.46 2.04
CA THR A 372 -7.05 -28.74 2.79
C THR A 372 -5.93 -27.77 2.46
N VAL A 373 -5.93 -27.17 1.26
CA VAL A 373 -4.90 -26.23 0.79
C VAL A 373 -5.21 -24.81 1.24
N VAL A 374 -6.46 -24.38 1.11
CA VAL A 374 -6.85 -22.97 1.28
C VAL A 374 -7.35 -22.67 2.69
N ALA A 375 -7.79 -23.69 3.46
CA ALA A 375 -8.21 -23.60 4.87
C ALA A 375 -9.27 -22.53 5.22
N ILE A 376 -9.94 -21.95 4.22
CA ILE A 376 -11.02 -20.96 4.38
C ILE A 376 -12.18 -21.30 3.43
N ASP A 377 -13.41 -21.05 3.90
CA ASP A 377 -14.65 -21.32 3.13
C ASP A 377 -14.87 -20.35 1.97
N THR A 378 -14.19 -19.20 2.00
CA THR A 378 -14.33 -18.15 1.00
C THR A 378 -12.96 -17.60 0.65
N VAL A 379 -12.58 -17.72 -0.62
CA VAL A 379 -11.26 -17.32 -1.12
C VAL A 379 -11.36 -15.96 -1.81
N PRO A 380 -10.78 -14.89 -1.25
CA PRO A 380 -10.77 -13.59 -1.91
C PRO A 380 -9.69 -13.56 -3.01
N ILE A 381 -10.11 -13.25 -4.23
CA ILE A 381 -9.24 -12.99 -5.38
C ILE A 381 -9.39 -11.56 -5.88
N ASP A 382 -8.34 -11.04 -6.50
CA ASP A 382 -8.34 -9.73 -7.16
C ASP A 382 -8.34 -9.94 -8.69
N VAL A 383 -9.34 -9.36 -9.35
CA VAL A 383 -9.59 -9.56 -10.78
C VAL A 383 -9.53 -8.22 -11.51
N THR A 384 -8.76 -8.17 -12.59
CA THR A 384 -8.79 -7.05 -13.54
C THR A 384 -9.68 -7.42 -14.71
N VAL A 385 -10.57 -6.51 -15.06
CA VAL A 385 -11.50 -6.62 -16.18
C VAL A 385 -11.24 -5.45 -17.12
N VAL A 386 -11.00 -5.76 -18.39
CA VAL A 386 -10.67 -4.77 -19.43
C VAL A 386 -11.76 -4.74 -20.49
N ARG A 387 -11.97 -3.57 -21.10
CA ARG A 387 -12.88 -3.38 -22.21
C ARG A 387 -12.16 -3.75 -23.52
N ALA A 388 -12.61 -4.82 -24.14
CA ALA A 388 -12.25 -5.24 -25.49
C ALA A 388 -13.32 -4.79 -26.51
N GLY A 389 -13.05 -5.00 -27.80
CA GLY A 389 -13.94 -4.55 -28.88
C GLY A 389 -15.36 -5.15 -28.83
N ASP A 390 -15.50 -6.33 -28.25
CA ASP A 390 -16.75 -7.10 -28.13
C ASP A 390 -17.37 -7.05 -26.72
N GLY A 391 -16.75 -6.39 -25.74
CA GLY A 391 -17.29 -6.27 -24.38
C GLY A 391 -16.23 -6.19 -23.29
N TRP A 392 -16.65 -6.38 -22.05
CA TRP A 392 -15.74 -6.52 -20.91
C TRP A 392 -15.21 -7.96 -20.82
N LYS A 393 -13.93 -8.12 -20.45
CA LYS A 393 -13.30 -9.43 -20.27
C LYS A 393 -12.41 -9.45 -19.04
N VAL A 394 -12.42 -10.55 -18.30
CA VAL A 394 -11.40 -10.83 -17.29
C VAL A 394 -10.05 -10.97 -18.01
N THR A 395 -9.00 -10.29 -17.54
CA THR A 395 -7.67 -10.42 -18.14
C THR A 395 -7.14 -11.84 -17.95
N ARG A 396 -6.37 -12.33 -18.92
CA ARG A 396 -5.70 -13.63 -18.84
C ARG A 396 -4.89 -13.76 -17.55
N VAL A 397 -4.10 -12.72 -17.24
CA VAL A 397 -3.28 -12.65 -16.03
C VAL A 397 -4.12 -12.84 -14.76
N SER A 398 -5.23 -12.12 -14.61
CA SER A 398 -6.07 -12.24 -13.41
C SER A 398 -6.73 -13.61 -13.28
N TYR A 399 -7.15 -14.23 -14.38
CA TYR A 399 -7.65 -15.61 -14.34
C TYR A 399 -6.56 -16.59 -13.90
N CYS A 400 -5.38 -16.48 -14.50
CA CYS A 400 -4.24 -17.36 -14.23
C CYS A 400 -3.70 -17.22 -12.81
N ASP A 401 -3.60 -15.98 -12.28
CA ASP A 401 -3.25 -15.71 -10.88
C ASP A 401 -4.26 -16.33 -9.92
N SER A 402 -5.55 -16.31 -10.26
CA SER A 402 -6.60 -16.93 -9.45
C SER A 402 -6.47 -18.45 -9.43
N VAL A 403 -6.13 -19.09 -10.55
CA VAL A 403 -5.85 -20.54 -10.64
C VAL A 403 -4.60 -20.90 -9.83
N ALA A 404 -3.54 -20.10 -9.92
CA ALA A 404 -2.32 -20.28 -9.15
C ALA A 404 -2.58 -20.18 -7.63
N LEU A 405 -3.39 -19.21 -7.21
CA LEU A 405 -3.75 -19.02 -5.81
C LEU A 405 -4.48 -20.23 -5.22
N LEU A 406 -5.27 -20.94 -6.01
CA LEU A 406 -5.95 -22.17 -5.59
C LEU A 406 -4.99 -23.37 -5.48
N GLY A 407 -3.68 -23.18 -5.64
CA GLY A 407 -2.68 -24.25 -5.53
C GLY A 407 -2.62 -25.16 -6.75
N ILE A 408 -3.19 -24.75 -7.87
CA ILE A 408 -3.22 -25.51 -9.13
C ILE A 408 -2.02 -25.11 -10.01
N SER A 409 -0.84 -25.01 -9.38
CA SER A 409 0.36 -24.34 -9.92
C SER A 409 0.93 -25.01 -11.17
N ALA A 410 0.74 -26.32 -11.32
CA ALA A 410 1.17 -27.04 -12.53
C ALA A 410 0.40 -26.57 -13.78
N LEU A 411 -0.82 -26.04 -13.60
CA LEU A 411 -1.62 -25.48 -14.68
C LEU A 411 -1.40 -23.98 -14.86
N SER A 412 -0.92 -23.27 -13.83
CA SER A 412 -0.56 -21.85 -13.93
C SER A 412 0.72 -21.59 -14.72
N LEU A 413 1.54 -22.61 -15.01
CA LEU A 413 2.69 -22.50 -15.91
C LEU A 413 2.31 -22.60 -17.40
N ALA A 414 1.11 -23.12 -17.68
CA ALA A 414 0.53 -23.15 -19.03
C ALA A 414 -0.30 -21.89 -19.32
N CYS A 415 -0.63 -21.15 -18.26
CA CYS A 415 -0.91 -19.74 -18.29
C CYS A 415 0.38 -18.97 -18.61
#